data_AF-A0A940L7R1-F1
#
_entry.id   AF-A0A940L7R1-F1
#
_cell.length_a   1.000
_cell.length_b   1.000
_cell.length_c   1.000
_cell.angle_alpha   90.00
_cell.angle_beta   90.00
_cell.angle_gamma   90.00
#
_symmetry.space_group_name_H-M   'P 1'
#
loop_
_entity.id
_entity.type
_entity.pdbx_description
1 polymer ?
#
loop_
_entity_poly.entity_id
_entity_poly.type
_entity_poly.pdbx_seq_one_letter_code
_entity_poly.pdbx_strand_id
1 'polypeptide(L)'
;MKRLYFLSAILFLTITAGAQNFVTTKKEAGAFVIGSSQPVTIYIDGNDDWLVNKAATLLQTDIEMVTGKKPAIVNGLSSASKNTIIIGTINGSSIIKKLADQKKIDIGSIKGKWEAGQLQTVSKPLNGIDNALVITGSDKRGVAYGVFELSKQIGVSPWYWWADVPVKKKVEAFVKKGVYKFNSPSVKYRGIFINDEAPAFSGWTKEKFGGVNHLVYEKMFELILRLKGNYLWPAMWANAFNDDDTLNPILADKWGIVMGTSHHEPMLRAQQEWKRYGKGAWDYTKNDSNLRAFWKKGIENMDTHESIVTIGMRGDGDMPMTQGTATELLERIVTDQRKILEEVTGKPASQTPQLWALYKEVQDYYDKGMRVPDDVTLLLCDDNWGNVRRLPKLTDKPRTGGYGMYYHFDYVGGPRNYKWLNTNNIARVWEQMHLAYEHGVDKIWIVNVGDLKPMETPISFFLDYAYDTKKWNENNIATFFTQWAGEQFGTAYAKGIGEVLRKYSQYSARRTPEMLDANTYSLANYNEFD
;
A
#
# COMPACT_ATOMS: atom_id res chain seq x y z
N MET A 1 35.46 -15.81 51.80
CA MET A 1 34.66 -14.87 50.99
C MET A 1 34.36 -15.52 49.64
N LYS A 2 33.13 -16.04 49.48
CA LYS A 2 32.63 -16.64 48.23
C LYS A 2 31.86 -15.56 47.47
N ARG A 3 32.25 -15.23 46.23
CA ARG A 3 31.41 -14.48 45.30
C ARG A 3 31.06 -15.39 44.13
N LEU A 4 29.82 -15.88 44.12
CA LEU A 4 29.19 -16.52 42.98
C LEU A 4 28.68 -15.41 42.06
N TYR A 5 29.16 -15.34 40.83
CA TYR A 5 28.52 -14.55 39.77
C TYR A 5 27.52 -15.45 39.05
N PHE A 6 26.23 -15.15 39.20
CA PHE A 6 25.16 -15.71 38.38
C PHE A 6 25.14 -14.97 37.03
N LEU A 7 25.48 -15.65 35.94
CA LEU A 7 25.17 -15.18 34.60
C LEU A 7 23.76 -15.65 34.23
N SER A 8 22.80 -14.72 34.20
CA SER A 8 21.48 -14.96 33.63
C SER A 8 21.57 -14.76 32.12
N ALA A 9 21.64 -15.85 31.36
CA ALA A 9 21.46 -15.81 29.91
C ALA A 9 19.97 -15.64 29.60
N ILE A 10 19.55 -14.41 29.25
CA ILE A 10 18.23 -14.14 28.68
C ILE A 10 18.29 -14.61 27.22
N LEU A 11 17.75 -15.80 26.95
CA LEU A 11 17.46 -16.24 25.58
C LEU A 11 16.31 -15.37 25.04
N PHE A 12 16.62 -14.35 24.27
CA PHE A 12 15.64 -13.75 23.37
C PHE A 12 15.37 -14.76 22.25
N LEU A 13 14.30 -15.53 22.39
CA LEU A 13 13.67 -16.24 21.27
C LEU A 13 13.09 -15.18 20.33
N THR A 14 13.93 -14.69 19.39
CA THR A 14 13.45 -14.01 18.20
C THR A 14 12.69 -15.05 17.38
N ILE A 15 11.36 -15.06 17.50
CA ILE A 15 10.50 -15.75 16.55
C ILE A 15 10.69 -15.01 15.23
N THR A 16 11.48 -15.59 14.34
CA THR A 16 11.54 -15.18 12.93
C THR A 16 10.14 -15.41 12.37
N ALA A 17 9.45 -14.32 12.06
CA ALA A 17 8.16 -14.36 11.37
C ALA A 17 8.41 -14.76 9.91
N GLY A 18 8.69 -16.04 9.66
CA GLY A 18 8.52 -16.59 8.32
C GLY A 18 7.06 -16.42 7.88
N ALA A 19 6.82 -16.32 6.57
CA ALA A 19 5.47 -16.28 6.03
C ALA A 19 4.65 -17.47 6.58
N GLN A 20 3.68 -17.18 7.45
CA GLN A 20 2.96 -18.20 8.21
C GLN A 20 2.00 -18.94 7.27
N ASN A 21 2.38 -20.13 6.80
CA ASN A 21 1.49 -20.96 5.98
C ASN A 21 0.52 -21.76 6.85
N PHE A 22 -0.70 -21.23 6.98
CA PHE A 22 -1.75 -21.75 7.86
C PHE A 22 -2.88 -22.46 7.12
N VAL A 23 -2.91 -22.46 5.79
CA VAL A 23 -3.88 -23.23 5.00
C VAL A 23 -3.28 -24.55 4.50
N THR A 24 -4.07 -25.61 4.55
CA THR A 24 -3.73 -26.94 4.03
C THR A 24 -4.92 -27.57 3.32
N THR A 25 -4.69 -28.50 2.42
CA THR A 25 -5.74 -29.33 1.80
C THR A 25 -5.98 -30.63 2.55
N LYS A 26 -5.15 -30.93 3.56
CA LYS A 26 -5.28 -32.13 4.39
C LYS A 26 -6.00 -31.80 5.69
N LYS A 27 -6.98 -32.61 6.05
CA LYS A 27 -7.66 -32.50 7.34
C LYS A 27 -6.68 -32.84 8.46
N GLU A 28 -6.52 -31.91 9.40
CA GLU A 28 -5.69 -32.07 10.60
C GLU A 28 -6.53 -31.91 11.88
N ALA A 29 -6.05 -32.45 12.99
CA ALA A 29 -6.77 -32.37 14.26
C ALA A 29 -6.93 -30.93 14.74
N GLY A 30 -8.18 -30.50 14.95
CA GLY A 30 -8.50 -29.14 15.39
C GLY A 30 -8.38 -28.06 14.33
N ALA A 31 -8.13 -28.42 13.06
CA ALA A 31 -8.16 -27.47 11.96
C ALA A 31 -9.60 -27.01 11.66
N PHE A 32 -9.75 -25.74 11.29
CA PHE A 32 -11.04 -25.18 10.88
C PHE A 32 -11.30 -25.48 9.40
N VAL A 33 -12.48 -26.00 9.06
CA VAL A 33 -12.85 -26.36 7.68
C VAL A 33 -13.41 -25.17 6.91
N ILE A 34 -13.00 -25.03 5.65
CA ILE A 34 -13.55 -24.13 4.66
C ILE A 34 -13.96 -24.99 3.45
N GLY A 35 -15.26 -25.14 3.18
CA GLY A 35 -15.76 -25.91 2.04
C GLY A 35 -16.85 -26.93 2.37
N SER A 36 -17.14 -27.82 1.41
CA SER A 36 -18.48 -28.39 1.19
C SER A 36 -18.97 -29.50 2.13
N SER A 37 -18.14 -30.10 3.01
CA SER A 37 -18.63 -31.19 3.87
C SER A 37 -19.46 -30.73 5.07
N GLN A 38 -19.37 -29.44 5.44
CA GLN A 38 -20.06 -28.86 6.59
C GLN A 38 -20.50 -27.43 6.26
N PRO A 39 -21.72 -27.00 6.69
CA PRO A 39 -22.12 -25.61 6.52
C PRO A 39 -21.17 -24.64 7.24
N VAL A 40 -20.62 -23.68 6.51
CA VAL A 40 -19.81 -22.58 7.05
C VAL A 40 -20.55 -21.27 6.83
N THR A 41 -20.68 -20.47 7.90
CA THR A 41 -21.18 -19.09 7.84
C THR A 41 -20.08 -18.10 8.13
N ILE A 42 -20.19 -16.89 7.59
CA ILE A 42 -19.38 -15.74 7.96
C ILE A 42 -20.24 -14.85 8.85
N TYR A 43 -19.80 -14.65 10.09
CA TYR A 43 -20.40 -13.70 11.02
C TYR A 43 -19.65 -12.37 10.99
N ILE A 44 -20.43 -11.29 10.91
CA ILE A 44 -19.97 -9.90 11.05
C ILE A 44 -20.94 -9.13 11.94
N ASP A 45 -20.43 -8.26 12.80
CA ASP A 45 -21.28 -7.33 13.55
C ASP A 45 -21.77 -6.25 12.59
N GLY A 46 -23.10 -6.05 12.51
CA GLY A 46 -23.69 -5.09 11.56
C GLY A 46 -23.33 -3.63 11.85
N ASN A 47 -22.82 -3.34 13.05
CA ASN A 47 -22.35 -2.01 13.46
C ASN A 47 -20.84 -1.81 13.28
N ASP A 48 -20.09 -2.82 12.80
CA ASP A 48 -18.66 -2.66 12.52
C ASP A 48 -18.43 -1.84 11.24
N ASP A 49 -17.19 -1.46 10.98
CA ASP A 49 -16.81 -0.58 9.88
C ASP A 49 -17.25 -1.10 8.49
N TRP A 50 -17.56 -0.20 7.56
CA TRP A 50 -17.98 -0.56 6.20
C TRP A 50 -16.96 -1.48 5.51
N LEU A 51 -15.66 -1.25 5.70
CA LEU A 51 -14.61 -2.05 5.08
C LEU A 51 -14.60 -3.49 5.62
N VAL A 52 -14.96 -3.70 6.89
CA VAL A 52 -15.09 -5.05 7.48
C VAL A 52 -16.19 -5.83 6.76
N ASN A 53 -17.34 -5.18 6.56
CA ASN A 53 -18.46 -5.76 5.82
C ASN A 53 -18.07 -6.07 4.36
N LYS A 54 -17.41 -5.13 3.69
CA LYS A 54 -16.93 -5.30 2.32
C LYS A 54 -15.91 -6.45 2.20
N ALA A 55 -14.94 -6.52 3.11
CA ALA A 55 -13.95 -7.60 3.15
C ALA A 55 -14.61 -8.96 3.38
N ALA A 56 -15.64 -9.05 4.24
CA ALA A 56 -16.42 -10.27 4.42
C ALA A 56 -17.17 -10.70 3.15
N THR A 57 -17.75 -9.76 2.39
CA THR A 57 -18.37 -10.03 1.08
C THR A 57 -17.35 -10.51 0.04
N LEU A 58 -16.16 -9.93 0.01
CA LEU A 58 -15.07 -10.38 -0.86
C LEU A 58 -14.61 -11.78 -0.48
N LEU A 59 -14.43 -12.07 0.81
CA LEU A 59 -14.09 -13.42 1.29
C LEU A 59 -15.18 -14.45 0.95
N GLN A 60 -16.45 -14.08 1.07
CA GLN A 60 -17.57 -14.94 0.66
C GLN A 60 -17.43 -15.33 -0.82
N THR A 61 -17.13 -14.36 -1.68
CA THR A 61 -16.91 -14.57 -3.12
C THR A 61 -15.65 -15.39 -3.38
N ASP A 62 -14.57 -15.13 -2.65
CA ASP A 62 -13.31 -15.87 -2.76
C ASP A 62 -13.48 -17.35 -2.38
N ILE A 63 -14.23 -17.64 -1.31
CA ILE A 63 -14.58 -19.01 -0.90
C ILE A 63 -15.45 -19.68 -1.96
N GLU A 64 -16.40 -18.97 -2.56
CA GLU A 64 -17.22 -19.48 -3.67
C GLU A 64 -16.35 -19.78 -4.92
N MET A 65 -15.42 -18.90 -5.26
CA MET A 65 -14.46 -19.12 -6.35
C MET A 65 -13.59 -20.35 -6.11
N VAL A 66 -13.17 -20.62 -4.87
CA VAL A 66 -12.34 -21.79 -4.53
C VAL A 66 -13.16 -23.07 -4.43
N THR A 67 -14.29 -23.04 -3.72
CA THR A 67 -15.02 -24.26 -3.30
C THR A 67 -16.28 -24.56 -4.10
N GLY A 68 -16.78 -23.59 -4.88
CA GLY A 68 -18.08 -23.66 -5.54
C GLY A 68 -19.27 -23.55 -4.59
N LYS A 69 -19.05 -23.23 -3.30
CA LYS A 69 -20.09 -23.00 -2.30
C LYS A 69 -19.95 -21.61 -1.72
N LYS A 70 -21.05 -20.85 -1.78
CA LYS A 70 -21.13 -19.50 -1.21
C LYS A 70 -21.53 -19.59 0.28
N PRO A 71 -20.65 -19.27 1.23
CA PRO A 71 -21.03 -19.25 2.65
C PRO A 71 -22.02 -18.10 2.90
N ALA A 72 -23.02 -18.31 3.76
CA ALA A 72 -23.94 -17.22 4.12
C ALA A 72 -23.23 -16.21 5.04
N ILE A 73 -23.47 -14.92 4.81
CA ILE A 73 -23.09 -13.85 5.74
C ILE A 73 -24.27 -13.64 6.71
N VAL A 74 -23.99 -13.60 8.00
CA VAL A 74 -25.00 -13.44 9.06
C VAL A 74 -24.56 -12.38 10.07
N ASN A 75 -25.53 -11.63 10.60
CA ASN A 75 -25.28 -10.62 11.64
C ASN A 75 -25.82 -11.03 13.02
N GLY A 76 -26.53 -12.17 13.10
CA GLY A 76 -27.04 -12.75 14.34
C GLY A 76 -26.47 -14.14 14.59
N LEU A 77 -26.02 -14.40 15.83
CA LEU A 77 -25.43 -15.69 16.21
C LEU A 77 -26.41 -16.87 16.10
N SER A 78 -27.72 -16.63 16.23
CA SER A 78 -28.75 -17.65 16.06
C SER A 78 -28.82 -18.22 14.65
N SER A 79 -28.35 -17.46 13.66
CA SER A 79 -28.31 -17.87 12.25
C SER A 79 -26.94 -18.42 11.84
N ALA A 80 -25.96 -18.42 12.75
CA ALA A 80 -24.63 -18.93 12.51
C ALA A 80 -24.63 -20.47 12.52
N SER A 81 -23.84 -21.08 11.65
CA SER A 81 -23.65 -22.53 11.68
C SER A 81 -22.64 -22.95 12.74
N LYS A 82 -22.54 -24.26 12.97
CA LYS A 82 -21.58 -24.85 13.92
C LYS A 82 -20.12 -24.51 13.59
N ASN A 83 -19.80 -24.23 12.32
CA ASN A 83 -18.48 -23.77 11.88
C ASN A 83 -18.61 -22.34 11.35
N THR A 84 -18.10 -21.35 12.09
CA THR A 84 -18.31 -19.94 11.74
C THR A 84 -16.99 -19.17 11.61
N ILE A 85 -16.82 -18.44 10.52
CA ILE A 85 -15.75 -17.44 10.41
C ILE A 85 -16.28 -16.16 11.07
N ILE A 86 -15.65 -15.68 12.13
CA ILE A 86 -16.04 -14.46 12.87
C ILE A 86 -15.06 -13.36 12.48
N ILE A 87 -15.55 -12.27 11.88
CA ILE A 87 -14.72 -11.17 11.38
C ILE A 87 -15.14 -9.88 12.11
N GLY A 88 -14.16 -9.14 12.64
CA GLY A 88 -14.47 -7.84 13.25
C GLY A 88 -13.27 -7.10 13.84
N THR A 89 -13.41 -5.79 13.96
CA THR A 89 -12.44 -4.96 14.68
C THR A 89 -12.59 -5.12 16.19
N ILE A 90 -11.53 -4.82 16.94
CA ILE A 90 -11.55 -4.84 18.41
C ILE A 90 -12.65 -3.93 18.99
N ASN A 91 -12.85 -2.76 18.36
CA ASN A 91 -13.73 -1.72 18.88
C ASN A 91 -15.13 -1.72 18.25
N GLY A 92 -15.29 -2.26 17.05
CA GLY A 92 -16.55 -2.27 16.30
C GLY A 92 -17.36 -3.56 16.43
N SER A 93 -16.76 -4.68 16.85
CA SER A 93 -17.46 -5.95 17.02
C SER A 93 -17.70 -6.34 18.47
N SER A 94 -18.97 -6.39 18.86
CA SER A 94 -19.40 -6.84 20.20
C SER A 94 -19.00 -8.29 20.48
N ILE A 95 -18.96 -9.14 19.44
CA ILE A 95 -18.57 -10.54 19.54
C ILE A 95 -17.08 -10.70 19.74
N ILE A 96 -16.24 -9.94 19.03
CA ILE A 96 -14.79 -9.93 19.27
C ILE A 96 -14.49 -9.52 20.71
N LYS A 97 -15.14 -8.45 21.20
CA LYS A 97 -15.00 -8.00 22.59
C LYS A 97 -15.40 -9.10 23.57
N LYS A 98 -16.56 -9.74 23.36
CA LYS A 98 -17.03 -10.85 24.22
C LYS A 98 -16.06 -12.03 24.24
N LEU A 99 -15.48 -12.41 23.10
CA LEU A 99 -14.48 -13.48 23.03
C LEU A 99 -13.20 -13.12 23.79
N ALA A 100 -12.76 -11.85 23.72
CA ALA A 100 -11.62 -11.35 24.46
C ALA A 100 -11.89 -11.30 25.97
N ASP A 101 -13.05 -10.81 26.40
CA ASP A 101 -13.46 -10.74 27.81
C ASP A 101 -13.56 -12.14 28.44
N GLN A 102 -13.98 -13.14 27.65
CA GLN A 102 -14.02 -14.54 28.05
C GLN A 102 -12.65 -15.24 27.92
N LYS A 103 -11.58 -14.52 27.58
CA LYS A 103 -10.21 -15.03 27.39
C LYS A 103 -10.11 -16.16 26.35
N LYS A 104 -11.01 -16.19 25.36
CA LYS A 104 -10.99 -17.16 24.24
C LYS A 104 -10.05 -16.73 23.13
N ILE A 105 -9.85 -15.42 22.98
CA ILE A 105 -8.82 -14.81 22.14
C ILE A 105 -8.03 -13.82 22.99
N ASP A 106 -6.74 -13.68 22.72
CA ASP A 106 -5.91 -12.62 23.28
C ASP A 106 -5.70 -11.54 22.22
N ILE A 107 -6.14 -10.31 22.51
CA ILE A 107 -6.01 -9.15 21.61
C ILE A 107 -4.92 -8.18 22.07
N GLY A 108 -4.23 -8.48 23.18
CA GLY A 108 -3.25 -7.57 23.80
C GLY A 108 -2.10 -7.20 22.86
N SER A 109 -1.66 -8.13 22.00
CA SER A 109 -0.57 -7.87 21.06
C SER A 109 -0.92 -6.99 19.88
N ILE A 110 -2.21 -6.73 19.60
CA ILE A 110 -2.67 -5.92 18.47
C ILE A 110 -3.44 -4.66 18.90
N LYS A 111 -3.97 -4.61 20.13
CA LYS A 111 -4.75 -3.46 20.61
C LYS A 111 -3.95 -2.16 20.55
N GLY A 112 -4.55 -1.13 19.95
CA GLY A 112 -3.96 0.21 19.82
C GLY A 112 -2.82 0.32 18.80
N LYS A 113 -2.51 -0.77 18.08
CA LYS A 113 -1.49 -0.75 17.02
C LYS A 113 -2.08 -0.35 15.68
N TRP A 114 -1.24 0.21 14.81
CA TRP A 114 -1.60 0.56 13.44
C TRP A 114 -1.69 -0.70 12.58
N GLU A 115 -2.85 -0.96 11.98
CA GLU A 115 -3.09 -2.00 10.96
C GLU A 115 -2.64 -3.41 11.35
N ALA A 116 -2.59 -3.70 12.65
CA ALA A 116 -2.24 -5.01 13.16
C ALA A 116 -3.48 -5.91 13.19
N GLY A 117 -3.28 -7.22 13.10
CA GLY A 117 -4.37 -8.17 13.17
C GLY A 117 -3.93 -9.56 13.60
N GLN A 118 -4.90 -10.44 13.73
CA GLN A 118 -4.66 -11.86 13.96
C GLN A 118 -5.79 -12.72 13.42
N LEU A 119 -5.45 -13.96 13.15
CA LEU A 119 -6.35 -15.02 12.76
C LEU A 119 -6.16 -16.19 13.73
N GLN A 120 -7.24 -16.67 14.34
CA GLN A 120 -7.17 -17.70 15.38
C GLN A 120 -8.29 -18.73 15.22
N THR A 121 -7.93 -20.01 15.28
CA THR A 121 -8.91 -21.10 15.43
C THR A 121 -9.36 -21.22 16.88
N VAL A 122 -10.66 -21.21 17.15
CA VAL A 122 -11.24 -21.30 18.50
C VAL A 122 -12.28 -22.43 18.55
N SER A 123 -12.14 -23.37 19.47
CA SER A 123 -13.14 -24.41 19.73
C SER A 123 -14.17 -23.93 20.76
N LYS A 124 -15.45 -24.26 20.54
CA LYS A 124 -16.60 -23.83 21.36
C LYS A 124 -16.56 -22.34 21.71
N PRO A 125 -16.39 -21.44 20.71
CA PRO A 125 -16.24 -20.00 20.93
C PRO A 125 -17.48 -19.39 21.60
N LEU A 126 -18.67 -19.86 21.27
CA LEU A 126 -19.95 -19.37 21.77
C LEU A 126 -20.95 -20.54 21.79
N ASN A 127 -22.07 -20.39 22.51
CA ASN A 127 -23.14 -21.38 22.46
C ASN A 127 -23.69 -21.49 21.03
N GLY A 128 -23.90 -22.72 20.55
CA GLY A 128 -24.35 -23.01 19.17
C GLY A 128 -23.24 -23.03 18.11
N ILE A 129 -22.01 -22.61 18.44
CA ILE A 129 -20.85 -22.66 17.53
C ILE A 129 -19.83 -23.65 18.09
N ASP A 130 -19.53 -24.71 17.33
CA ASP A 130 -18.57 -25.74 17.72
C ASP A 130 -17.13 -25.32 17.41
N ASN A 131 -16.91 -24.67 16.26
CA ASN A 131 -15.60 -24.16 15.84
C ASN A 131 -15.74 -22.77 15.21
N ALA A 132 -14.80 -21.87 15.51
CA ALA A 132 -14.66 -20.62 14.78
C ALA A 132 -13.25 -20.39 14.25
N LEU A 133 -13.22 -19.69 13.12
CA LEU A 133 -12.04 -18.97 12.65
C LEU A 133 -12.26 -17.49 12.95
N VAL A 134 -11.58 -16.96 13.94
CA VAL A 134 -11.70 -15.56 14.35
C VAL A 134 -10.65 -14.74 13.62
N ILE A 135 -11.07 -13.80 12.78
CA ILE A 135 -10.22 -12.80 12.12
C ILE A 135 -10.50 -11.46 12.78
N THR A 136 -9.49 -10.88 13.43
CA THR A 136 -9.66 -9.62 14.14
C THR A 136 -8.49 -8.68 13.90
N GLY A 137 -8.80 -7.39 13.80
CA GLY A 137 -7.85 -6.32 13.55
C GLY A 137 -7.95 -5.21 14.59
N SER A 138 -6.85 -4.51 14.79
CA SER A 138 -6.78 -3.30 15.62
C SER A 138 -7.63 -2.16 15.06
N ASP A 139 -7.79 -2.12 13.74
CA ASP A 139 -8.58 -1.18 12.95
C ASP A 139 -9.15 -1.87 11.69
N LYS A 140 -9.89 -1.10 10.87
CA LYS A 140 -10.56 -1.57 9.65
C LYS A 140 -9.61 -2.22 8.64
N ARG A 141 -8.40 -1.68 8.48
CA ARG A 141 -7.39 -2.18 7.54
C ARG A 141 -6.71 -3.44 8.08
N GLY A 142 -6.43 -3.51 9.38
CA GLY A 142 -5.92 -4.73 10.03
C GLY A 142 -6.85 -5.93 9.84
N VAL A 143 -8.18 -5.72 9.89
CA VAL A 143 -9.17 -6.77 9.56
C VAL A 143 -9.09 -7.15 8.09
N ALA A 144 -9.12 -6.17 7.18
CA ALA A 144 -9.05 -6.41 5.74
C ALA A 144 -7.79 -7.21 5.34
N TYR A 145 -6.62 -6.90 5.91
CA TYR A 145 -5.39 -7.65 5.66
C TYR A 145 -5.45 -9.09 6.15
N GLY A 146 -6.05 -9.35 7.32
CA GLY A 146 -6.26 -10.72 7.81
C GLY A 146 -7.21 -11.52 6.91
N VAL A 147 -8.27 -10.87 6.40
CA VAL A 147 -9.20 -11.46 5.44
C VAL A 147 -8.51 -11.78 4.11
N PHE A 148 -7.78 -10.82 3.53
CA PHE A 148 -7.13 -11.03 2.24
C PHE A 148 -5.92 -11.97 2.32
N GLU A 149 -5.26 -12.08 3.48
CA GLU A 149 -4.28 -13.14 3.71
C GLU A 149 -4.94 -14.53 3.67
N LEU A 150 -6.11 -14.69 4.31
CA LEU A 150 -6.88 -15.94 4.20
C LEU A 150 -7.25 -16.22 2.73
N SER A 151 -7.78 -15.23 2.01
CA SER A 151 -8.09 -15.34 0.57
C SER A 151 -6.89 -15.80 -0.25
N LYS A 152 -5.72 -15.17 -0.03
CA LYS A 152 -4.47 -15.53 -0.68
C LYS A 152 -4.09 -16.99 -0.40
N GLN A 153 -4.12 -17.42 0.85
CA GLN A 153 -3.72 -18.78 1.23
C GLN A 153 -4.72 -19.87 0.80
N ILE A 154 -6.02 -19.56 0.70
CA ILE A 154 -7.00 -20.49 0.09
C ILE A 154 -6.86 -20.57 -1.43
N GLY A 155 -6.16 -19.62 -2.06
CA GLY A 155 -5.73 -19.71 -3.47
C GLY A 155 -6.26 -18.61 -4.39
N VAL A 156 -6.76 -17.50 -3.85
CA VAL A 156 -7.17 -16.33 -4.64
C VAL A 156 -6.04 -15.31 -4.64
N SER A 157 -5.34 -15.19 -5.77
CA SER A 157 -4.27 -14.21 -5.93
C SER A 157 -4.80 -12.78 -5.83
N PRO A 158 -4.02 -11.81 -5.27
CA PRO A 158 -4.30 -10.38 -5.43
C PRO A 158 -4.52 -9.95 -6.89
N TRP A 159 -3.92 -10.69 -7.84
CA TRP A 159 -3.96 -10.43 -9.27
C TRP A 159 -5.04 -11.22 -10.02
N TYR A 160 -5.99 -11.87 -9.33
CA TYR A 160 -7.01 -12.71 -9.96
C TYR A 160 -7.83 -11.98 -11.04
N TRP A 161 -8.08 -10.68 -10.85
CA TRP A 161 -8.81 -9.83 -11.80
C TRP A 161 -7.87 -8.97 -12.65
N TRP A 162 -6.80 -8.43 -12.06
CA TRP A 162 -5.89 -7.50 -12.74
C TRP A 162 -4.90 -8.16 -13.71
N ALA A 163 -4.65 -9.47 -13.56
CA ALA A 163 -3.81 -10.25 -14.46
C ALA A 163 -4.37 -11.67 -14.70
N ASP A 164 -5.69 -11.82 -14.59
CA ASP A 164 -6.43 -13.05 -14.93
C ASP A 164 -5.90 -14.33 -14.26
N VAL A 165 -5.31 -14.20 -13.06
CA VAL A 165 -4.71 -15.33 -12.36
C VAL A 165 -5.82 -16.31 -11.94
N PRO A 166 -5.80 -17.57 -12.41
CA PRO A 166 -6.91 -18.49 -12.20
C PRO A 166 -6.99 -18.99 -10.76
N VAL A 167 -8.19 -19.00 -10.20
CA VAL A 167 -8.47 -19.59 -8.87
C VAL A 167 -8.60 -21.10 -9.00
N LYS A 168 -7.69 -21.85 -8.36
CA LYS A 168 -7.73 -23.32 -8.36
C LYS A 168 -8.88 -23.84 -7.50
N LYS A 169 -9.75 -24.64 -8.10
CA LYS A 169 -10.86 -25.29 -7.39
C LYS A 169 -10.34 -26.29 -6.36
N LYS A 170 -10.94 -26.29 -5.16
CA LYS A 170 -10.67 -27.22 -4.07
C LYS A 170 -12.00 -27.67 -3.48
N VAL A 171 -12.14 -28.97 -3.22
CA VAL A 171 -13.34 -29.48 -2.51
C VAL A 171 -13.38 -28.92 -1.09
N GLU A 172 -12.22 -28.93 -0.42
CA GLU A 172 -12.03 -28.38 0.92
C GLU A 172 -10.67 -27.71 1.07
N ALA A 173 -10.62 -26.71 1.94
CA ALA A 173 -9.41 -26.15 2.52
C ALA A 173 -9.56 -26.15 4.05
N PHE A 174 -8.44 -26.23 4.76
CA PHE A 174 -8.42 -26.23 6.22
C PHE A 174 -7.45 -25.19 6.73
N VAL A 175 -7.85 -24.43 7.74
CA VAL A 175 -6.95 -23.58 8.51
C VAL A 175 -6.41 -24.38 9.69
N LYS A 176 -5.10 -24.60 9.71
CA LYS A 176 -4.40 -25.32 10.78
C LYS A 176 -4.66 -24.66 12.12
N LYS A 177 -4.82 -25.47 13.18
CA LYS A 177 -5.04 -24.98 14.53
C LYS A 177 -3.90 -24.05 14.96
N GLY A 178 -4.21 -22.82 15.37
CA GLY A 178 -3.18 -21.88 15.79
C GLY A 178 -3.68 -20.45 15.99
N VAL A 179 -2.73 -19.59 16.35
CA VAL A 179 -2.85 -18.14 16.39
C VAL A 179 -1.82 -17.58 15.42
N TYR A 180 -2.30 -16.88 14.40
CA TYR A 180 -1.48 -16.29 13.35
C TYR A 180 -1.56 -14.78 13.47
N LYS A 181 -0.42 -14.14 13.75
CA LYS A 181 -0.37 -12.70 14.02
C LYS A 181 0.17 -11.96 12.82
N PHE A 182 -0.46 -10.82 12.52
CA PHE A 182 -0.07 -9.83 11.54
C PHE A 182 0.34 -8.58 12.31
N ASN A 183 1.64 -8.34 12.41
CA ASN A 183 2.15 -7.17 13.12
C ASN A 183 1.80 -5.88 12.37
N SER A 184 1.98 -4.74 13.02
CA SER A 184 1.98 -3.46 12.31
C SER A 184 2.99 -3.50 11.16
N PRO A 185 2.65 -2.92 10.00
CA PRO A 185 3.55 -2.87 8.86
C PRO A 185 4.82 -2.08 9.19
N SER A 186 5.92 -2.45 8.54
CA SER A 186 7.23 -1.82 8.71
C SER A 186 7.22 -0.36 8.25
N VAL A 187 6.43 -0.06 7.21
CA VAL A 187 6.20 1.30 6.68
C VAL A 187 4.75 1.70 6.90
N LYS A 188 4.49 2.92 7.41
CA LYS A 188 3.13 3.32 7.83
C LYS A 188 2.15 3.55 6.67
N TYR A 189 2.56 4.27 5.63
CA TYR A 189 1.76 4.51 4.41
C TYR A 189 2.47 3.88 3.21
N ARG A 190 1.79 3.01 2.48
CA ARG A 190 2.37 2.15 1.45
C ARG A 190 1.46 2.18 0.24
N GLY A 191 1.96 2.68 -0.89
CA GLY A 191 1.10 3.02 -2.00
C GLY A 191 1.74 3.01 -3.37
N ILE A 192 0.89 3.33 -4.34
CA ILE A 192 1.24 3.48 -5.75
C ILE A 192 0.79 4.86 -6.24
N PHE A 193 1.42 5.33 -7.30
CA PHE A 193 1.01 6.49 -8.07
C PHE A 193 0.72 6.06 -9.50
N ILE A 194 -0.53 6.25 -9.94
CA ILE A 194 -0.90 6.11 -11.35
C ILE A 194 -0.50 7.40 -12.05
N ASN A 195 0.48 7.31 -12.92
CA ASN A 195 1.04 8.43 -13.66
C ASN A 195 1.40 7.97 -15.06
N ASP A 196 1.80 8.91 -15.91
CA ASP A 196 2.24 8.59 -17.27
C ASP A 196 1.16 7.82 -18.05
N GLU A 197 -0.12 8.00 -17.65
CA GLU A 197 -1.24 7.08 -17.88
C GLU A 197 -1.81 7.12 -19.29
N ALA A 198 -1.24 7.96 -20.16
CA ALA A 198 -1.62 8.09 -21.56
C ALA A 198 -0.54 7.53 -22.50
N PRO A 199 -0.93 6.73 -23.51
CA PRO A 199 -2.31 6.40 -23.90
C PRO A 199 -2.90 5.12 -23.27
N ALA A 200 -2.13 4.32 -22.52
CA ALA A 200 -2.52 2.94 -22.21
C ALA A 200 -3.62 2.85 -21.14
N PHE A 201 -3.38 3.30 -19.91
CA PHE A 201 -4.36 3.26 -18.83
C PHE A 201 -5.59 4.13 -19.13
N SER A 202 -5.38 5.35 -19.60
CA SER A 202 -6.45 6.27 -20.00
C SER A 202 -7.32 5.71 -21.15
N GLY A 203 -6.70 5.13 -22.18
CA GLY A 203 -7.42 4.46 -23.27
C GLY A 203 -8.22 3.25 -22.78
N TRP A 204 -7.60 2.39 -21.98
CA TRP A 204 -8.23 1.20 -21.41
C TRP A 204 -9.39 1.55 -20.47
N THR A 205 -9.22 2.53 -19.57
CA THR A 205 -10.29 2.97 -18.67
C THR A 205 -11.46 3.61 -19.42
N LYS A 206 -11.17 4.36 -20.49
CA LYS A 206 -12.21 4.87 -21.38
C LYS A 206 -13.02 3.75 -22.03
N GLU A 207 -12.36 2.71 -22.52
CA GLU A 207 -13.02 1.55 -23.13
C GLU A 207 -13.85 0.75 -22.09
N LYS A 208 -13.30 0.47 -20.91
CA LYS A 208 -13.91 -0.44 -19.94
C LYS A 208 -14.89 0.21 -18.96
N PHE A 209 -14.68 1.48 -18.62
CA PHE A 209 -15.40 2.18 -17.56
C PHE A 209 -15.97 3.53 -17.99
N GLY A 210 -15.78 3.94 -19.25
CA GLY A 210 -16.17 5.27 -19.74
C GLY A 210 -15.22 6.40 -19.34
N GLY A 211 -14.10 6.08 -18.68
CA GLY A 211 -13.09 7.02 -18.22
C GLY A 211 -12.52 6.62 -16.87
N VAL A 212 -11.73 7.51 -16.27
CA VAL A 212 -11.18 7.32 -14.93
C VAL A 212 -12.19 7.83 -13.89
N ASN A 213 -12.89 6.90 -13.24
CA ASN A 213 -13.99 7.17 -12.29
C ASN A 213 -14.02 6.12 -11.16
N HIS A 214 -15.04 6.16 -10.29
CA HIS A 214 -15.07 5.29 -9.11
C HIS A 214 -15.06 3.80 -9.45
N LEU A 215 -15.57 3.39 -10.61
CA LEU A 215 -15.66 1.98 -11.01
C LEU A 215 -14.28 1.33 -11.17
N VAL A 216 -13.32 2.05 -11.78
CA VAL A 216 -11.93 1.57 -11.88
C VAL A 216 -11.19 1.75 -10.56
N TYR A 217 -11.44 2.84 -9.84
CA TYR A 217 -10.77 3.08 -8.56
C TYR A 217 -11.16 2.05 -7.49
N GLU A 218 -12.40 1.60 -7.42
CA GLU A 218 -12.77 0.50 -6.50
C GLU A 218 -12.03 -0.81 -6.81
N LYS A 219 -11.76 -1.11 -8.10
CA LYS A 219 -10.91 -2.25 -8.48
C LYS A 219 -9.47 -2.06 -8.00
N MET A 220 -8.98 -0.83 -8.01
CA MET A 220 -7.64 -0.48 -7.57
C MET A 220 -7.52 -0.50 -6.03
N PHE A 221 -8.52 0.00 -5.32
CA PHE A 221 -8.60 -0.04 -3.86
C PHE A 221 -8.55 -1.47 -3.35
N GLU A 222 -9.32 -2.37 -3.97
CA GLU A 222 -9.28 -3.80 -3.66
C GLU A 222 -7.86 -4.38 -3.86
N LEU A 223 -7.22 -4.10 -4.99
CA LEU A 223 -5.86 -4.58 -5.27
C LEU A 223 -4.85 -4.08 -4.23
N ILE A 224 -4.88 -2.79 -3.92
CA ILE A 224 -3.98 -2.17 -2.95
C ILE A 224 -4.12 -2.86 -1.59
N LEU A 225 -5.35 -3.09 -1.11
CA LEU A 225 -5.57 -3.79 0.16
C LEU A 225 -5.17 -5.27 0.12
N ARG A 226 -5.44 -5.98 -1.00
CA ARG A 226 -5.00 -7.38 -1.18
C ARG A 226 -3.47 -7.51 -1.19
N LEU A 227 -2.77 -6.46 -1.61
CA LEU A 227 -1.31 -6.32 -1.53
C LEU A 227 -0.83 -5.68 -0.21
N LYS A 228 -1.73 -5.45 0.75
CA LYS A 228 -1.47 -4.83 2.07
C LYS A 228 -0.92 -3.40 2.01
N GLY A 229 -1.18 -2.69 0.91
CA GLY A 229 -1.04 -1.24 0.81
C GLY A 229 -2.23 -0.49 1.43
N ASN A 230 -2.11 0.82 1.52
CA ASN A 230 -3.14 1.72 2.06
C ASN A 230 -3.09 3.15 1.49
N TYR A 231 -2.25 3.45 0.51
CA TYR A 231 -2.03 4.81 0.01
C TYR A 231 -2.10 4.88 -1.51
N LEU A 232 -2.67 5.96 -2.05
CA LEU A 232 -2.80 6.16 -3.50
C LEU A 232 -2.60 7.63 -3.87
N TRP A 233 -1.79 7.86 -4.91
CA TRP A 233 -1.88 9.06 -5.74
C TRP A 233 -2.63 8.71 -7.04
N PRO A 234 -3.74 9.39 -7.33
CA PRO A 234 -4.57 9.08 -8.49
C PRO A 234 -3.98 9.60 -9.81
N ALA A 235 -4.51 9.11 -10.93
CA ALA A 235 -4.20 9.63 -12.27
C ALA A 235 -4.56 11.13 -12.37
N MET A 236 -3.68 11.92 -12.98
CA MET A 236 -3.76 13.39 -12.92
C MET A 236 -3.37 14.13 -14.22
N TRP A 237 -2.84 13.46 -15.25
CA TRP A 237 -2.41 14.13 -16.49
C TRP A 237 -3.57 14.79 -17.25
N ALA A 238 -4.72 14.14 -17.28
CA ALA A 238 -5.96 14.66 -17.89
C ALA A 238 -7.17 14.58 -16.96
N ASN A 239 -6.94 14.15 -15.72
CA ASN A 239 -7.96 13.82 -14.75
C ASN A 239 -7.81 14.63 -13.44
N ALA A 240 -8.89 14.76 -12.71
CA ALA A 240 -8.94 15.35 -11.38
C ALA A 240 -9.80 14.47 -10.48
N PHE A 241 -9.18 13.60 -9.69
CA PHE A 241 -9.84 12.57 -8.88
C PHE A 241 -11.05 13.08 -8.08
N ASN A 242 -10.92 14.22 -7.41
CA ASN A 242 -11.98 14.80 -6.57
C ASN A 242 -13.12 15.46 -7.37
N ASP A 243 -12.89 15.76 -8.64
CA ASP A 243 -13.78 16.57 -9.49
C ASP A 243 -14.46 15.75 -10.60
N ASP A 244 -13.73 14.78 -11.18
CA ASP A 244 -14.22 13.92 -12.26
C ASP A 244 -15.40 13.03 -11.81
N ASP A 245 -15.41 12.61 -10.54
CA ASP A 245 -16.48 11.82 -9.94
C ASP A 245 -16.48 12.00 -8.42
N THR A 246 -17.56 12.55 -7.86
CA THR A 246 -17.66 12.85 -6.43
C THR A 246 -17.70 11.60 -5.54
N LEU A 247 -17.95 10.41 -6.11
CA LEU A 247 -17.87 9.15 -5.39
C LEU A 247 -16.44 8.67 -5.17
N ASN A 248 -15.46 9.15 -5.95
CA ASN A 248 -14.05 8.78 -5.82
C ASN A 248 -13.50 8.95 -4.38
N PRO A 249 -13.52 10.15 -3.76
CA PRO A 249 -13.01 10.33 -2.41
C PRO A 249 -13.85 9.62 -1.35
N ILE A 250 -15.17 9.56 -1.54
CA ILE A 250 -16.09 8.89 -0.61
C ILE A 250 -15.79 7.39 -0.55
N LEU A 251 -15.58 6.76 -1.71
CA LEU A 251 -15.30 5.34 -1.79
C LEU A 251 -13.87 5.04 -1.35
N ALA A 252 -12.88 5.88 -1.66
CA ALA A 252 -11.53 5.72 -1.14
C ALA A 252 -11.52 5.65 0.40
N ASP A 253 -12.20 6.58 1.07
CA ASP A 253 -12.27 6.60 2.54
C ASP A 253 -13.00 5.36 3.12
N LYS A 254 -14.12 4.97 2.51
CA LYS A 254 -14.85 3.73 2.87
C LYS A 254 -13.98 2.50 2.72
N TRP A 255 -13.25 2.39 1.61
CA TRP A 255 -12.27 1.32 1.40
C TRP A 255 -11.03 1.45 2.30
N GLY A 256 -10.89 2.55 3.04
CA GLY A 256 -9.75 2.80 3.90
C GLY A 256 -8.47 3.10 3.14
N ILE A 257 -8.55 3.55 1.89
CA ILE A 257 -7.40 4.04 1.12
C ILE A 257 -7.17 5.49 1.51
N VAL A 258 -5.99 5.75 2.06
CA VAL A 258 -5.52 7.09 2.35
C VAL A 258 -5.19 7.77 1.04
N MET A 259 -5.81 8.92 0.78
CA MET A 259 -5.59 9.64 -0.46
C MET A 259 -4.46 10.67 -0.31
N GLY A 260 -3.70 10.85 -1.38
CA GLY A 260 -2.76 11.96 -1.53
C GLY A 260 -2.77 12.47 -2.96
N THR A 261 -1.97 13.51 -3.19
CA THR A 261 -1.73 14.09 -4.51
C THR A 261 -0.24 14.16 -4.76
N SER A 262 0.18 14.21 -6.02
CA SER A 262 1.59 14.29 -6.35
C SER A 262 2.24 15.55 -5.76
N HIS A 263 3.57 15.59 -5.72
CA HIS A 263 4.33 16.63 -5.05
C HIS A 263 4.13 18.06 -5.59
N HIS A 264 3.51 18.23 -6.77
CA HIS A 264 3.22 19.54 -7.36
C HIS A 264 1.73 19.88 -7.38
N GLU A 265 0.92 19.10 -6.65
CA GLU A 265 -0.53 19.25 -6.53
C GLU A 265 -0.92 19.52 -5.08
N PRO A 266 -0.59 20.72 -4.54
CA PRO A 266 -0.73 20.98 -3.13
C PRO A 266 -2.20 21.08 -2.70
N MET A 267 -2.44 20.83 -1.41
CA MET A 267 -3.72 21.07 -0.75
C MET A 267 -4.88 20.22 -1.32
N LEU A 268 -4.55 18.99 -1.76
CA LEU A 268 -5.48 18.02 -2.35
C LEU A 268 -6.22 18.54 -3.59
N ARG A 269 -5.57 19.44 -4.34
CA ARG A 269 -6.08 19.99 -5.60
C ARG A 269 -5.29 19.41 -6.76
N ALA A 270 -5.97 18.68 -7.65
CA ALA A 270 -5.32 18.17 -8.84
C ALA A 270 -4.97 19.31 -9.80
N GLN A 271 -3.91 19.16 -10.60
CA GLN A 271 -3.47 20.22 -11.53
C GLN A 271 -4.59 20.60 -12.52
N GLN A 272 -5.38 19.62 -12.98
CA GLN A 272 -6.49 19.87 -13.91
C GLN A 272 -7.56 20.77 -13.31
N GLU A 273 -7.76 20.76 -11.99
CA GLU A 273 -8.71 21.67 -11.35
C GLU A 273 -8.28 23.13 -11.46
N TRP A 274 -6.96 23.41 -11.45
CA TRP A 274 -6.46 24.76 -11.72
C TRP A 274 -6.71 25.18 -13.17
N LYS A 275 -6.57 24.25 -14.13
CA LYS A 275 -6.90 24.52 -15.54
C LYS A 275 -8.39 24.79 -15.75
N ARG A 276 -9.27 24.09 -15.00
CA ARG A 276 -10.73 24.21 -15.09
C ARG A 276 -11.27 25.45 -14.36
N TYR A 277 -10.74 25.74 -13.17
CA TYR A 277 -11.35 26.72 -12.24
C TYR A 277 -10.38 27.78 -11.71
N GLY A 278 -9.10 27.65 -12.00
CA GLY A 278 -8.08 28.60 -11.58
C GLY A 278 -8.29 29.99 -12.19
N LYS A 279 -7.84 31.01 -11.47
CA LYS A 279 -7.95 32.40 -11.90
C LYS A 279 -6.58 33.06 -11.80
N GLY A 280 -6.06 33.56 -12.92
CA GLY A 280 -4.75 34.20 -12.99
C GLY A 280 -3.59 33.21 -13.09
N ALA A 281 -2.37 33.71 -12.91
CA ALA A 281 -1.16 32.90 -13.03
C ALA A 281 -0.98 31.96 -11.82
N TRP A 282 -0.39 30.77 -12.04
CA TRP A 282 0.13 29.92 -10.97
C TRP A 282 1.45 30.50 -10.43
N ASP A 283 1.35 31.65 -9.78
CA ASP A 283 2.47 32.45 -9.27
C ASP A 283 2.06 33.10 -7.95
N TYR A 284 2.57 32.58 -6.82
CA TYR A 284 2.20 33.08 -5.50
C TYR A 284 2.66 34.51 -5.22
N THR A 285 3.64 35.03 -5.98
CA THR A 285 4.08 36.44 -5.80
C THR A 285 3.09 37.43 -6.39
N LYS A 286 2.27 37.01 -7.37
CA LYS A 286 1.33 37.86 -8.11
C LYS A 286 -0.13 37.53 -7.87
N ASN A 287 -0.43 36.32 -7.39
CA ASN A 287 -1.78 35.77 -7.40
C ASN A 287 -2.13 34.99 -6.11
N ASP A 288 -1.54 35.39 -4.99
CA ASP A 288 -1.65 34.67 -3.70
C ASP A 288 -3.10 34.46 -3.24
N SER A 289 -3.98 35.44 -3.44
CA SER A 289 -5.34 35.42 -2.91
C SER A 289 -6.21 34.40 -3.64
N ASN A 290 -6.08 34.28 -4.96
CA ASN A 290 -6.77 33.24 -5.73
C ASN A 290 -6.22 31.85 -5.43
N LEU A 291 -4.89 31.72 -5.25
CA LEU A 291 -4.26 30.44 -4.89
C LEU A 291 -4.69 29.98 -3.50
N ARG A 292 -4.71 30.88 -2.49
CA ARG A 292 -5.22 30.57 -1.15
C ARG A 292 -6.68 30.15 -1.16
N ALA A 293 -7.54 30.86 -1.92
CA ALA A 293 -8.95 30.49 -2.04
C ALA A 293 -9.13 29.12 -2.71
N PHE A 294 -8.34 28.84 -3.76
CA PHE A 294 -8.34 27.55 -4.44
C PHE A 294 -7.88 26.41 -3.53
N TRP A 295 -6.82 26.60 -2.75
CA TRP A 295 -6.32 25.63 -1.77
C TRP A 295 -7.30 25.40 -0.62
N LYS A 296 -7.92 26.47 -0.10
CA LYS A 296 -8.95 26.37 0.94
C LYS A 296 -10.08 25.46 0.51
N LYS A 297 -10.53 25.58 -0.75
CA LYS A 297 -11.58 24.71 -1.28
C LYS A 297 -11.18 23.23 -1.31
N GLY A 298 -9.91 22.92 -1.55
CA GLY A 298 -9.39 21.55 -1.49
C GLY A 298 -9.51 20.94 -0.10
N ILE A 299 -9.15 21.70 0.93
CA ILE A 299 -9.26 21.25 2.33
C ILE A 299 -10.71 21.19 2.79
N GLU A 300 -11.58 22.08 2.32
CA GLU A 300 -13.03 21.98 2.57
C GLU A 300 -13.62 20.70 1.95
N ASN A 301 -13.20 20.35 0.73
CA ASN A 301 -13.66 19.14 0.03
C ASN A 301 -13.04 17.85 0.60
N MET A 302 -11.87 17.93 1.23
CA MET A 302 -11.28 16.81 1.96
C MET A 302 -12.22 16.31 3.07
N ASP A 303 -12.93 17.24 3.71
CA ASP A 303 -13.82 16.97 4.84
C ASP A 303 -13.15 16.08 5.89
N THR A 304 -13.69 14.88 6.11
CA THR A 304 -13.21 13.91 7.10
C THR A 304 -12.49 12.72 6.46
N HIS A 305 -12.34 12.71 5.13
CA HIS A 305 -11.70 11.61 4.40
C HIS A 305 -10.22 11.50 4.77
N GLU A 306 -9.78 10.29 5.10
CA GLU A 306 -8.39 10.05 5.50
C GLU A 306 -7.41 10.39 4.36
N SER A 307 -6.64 11.46 4.54
CA SER A 307 -5.75 12.00 3.50
C SER A 307 -4.40 12.44 4.07
N ILE A 308 -3.38 12.48 3.21
CA ILE A 308 -2.12 13.17 3.49
C ILE A 308 -2.05 14.39 2.56
N VAL A 309 -2.03 15.58 3.15
CA VAL A 309 -2.04 16.84 2.43
C VAL A 309 -0.64 17.18 1.94
N THR A 310 -0.46 17.25 0.62
CA THR A 310 0.75 17.81 0.02
C THR A 310 0.83 19.30 0.28
N ILE A 311 1.92 19.76 0.88
CA ILE A 311 2.20 21.18 1.12
C ILE A 311 3.48 21.61 0.38
N GLY A 312 3.73 22.92 0.37
CA GLY A 312 4.68 23.56 -0.53
C GLY A 312 4.02 23.89 -1.87
N MET A 313 4.82 24.35 -2.82
CA MET A 313 4.37 24.67 -4.17
C MET A 313 5.55 24.53 -5.11
N ARG A 314 5.30 23.95 -6.29
CA ARG A 314 6.21 23.99 -7.44
C ARG A 314 5.50 24.75 -8.57
N GLY A 315 6.23 25.11 -9.62
CA GLY A 315 5.66 25.75 -10.81
C GLY A 315 4.61 24.86 -11.48
N ASP A 316 3.84 25.44 -12.40
CA ASP A 316 2.76 24.72 -13.07
C ASP A 316 3.31 23.55 -13.91
N GLY A 317 2.74 22.36 -13.76
CA GLY A 317 3.09 21.17 -14.54
C GLY A 317 4.51 20.63 -14.34
N ASP A 318 4.91 20.39 -13.09
CA ASP A 318 6.23 19.85 -12.71
C ASP A 318 7.44 20.78 -12.98
N MET A 319 7.18 22.06 -13.24
CA MET A 319 8.21 23.08 -13.49
C MET A 319 8.72 23.72 -12.19
N PRO A 320 9.94 24.30 -12.17
CA PRO A 320 10.39 25.11 -11.05
C PRO A 320 9.59 26.44 -10.95
N MET A 321 9.40 26.96 -9.74
CA MET A 321 8.68 28.25 -9.54
C MET A 321 9.47 29.47 -10.03
N THR A 322 10.79 29.47 -9.88
CA THR A 322 11.69 30.58 -10.27
C THR A 322 13.07 30.07 -10.68
N GLN A 323 13.86 30.90 -11.37
CA GLN A 323 15.30 30.68 -11.52
C GLN A 323 16.03 31.19 -10.25
N GLY A 324 16.46 30.29 -9.37
CA GLY A 324 17.19 30.64 -8.13
C GLY A 324 16.61 30.00 -6.86
N THR A 325 17.13 30.37 -5.69
CA THR A 325 16.65 29.85 -4.40
C THR A 325 15.48 30.68 -3.88
N ALA A 326 14.30 30.06 -3.77
CA ALA A 326 13.04 30.73 -3.38
C ALA A 326 12.60 30.40 -1.93
N THR A 327 13.56 30.25 -1.01
CA THR A 327 13.32 29.78 0.37
C THR A 327 12.27 30.60 1.11
N GLU A 328 12.40 31.92 1.18
CA GLU A 328 11.46 32.80 1.91
C GLU A 328 10.03 32.71 1.34
N LEU A 329 9.91 32.59 0.02
CA LEU A 329 8.61 32.44 -0.64
C LEU A 329 7.96 31.10 -0.27
N LEU A 330 8.73 30.01 -0.30
CA LEU A 330 8.24 28.68 0.09
C LEU A 330 7.84 28.62 1.56
N GLU A 331 8.61 29.23 2.45
CA GLU A 331 8.28 29.32 3.88
C GLU A 331 6.98 30.11 4.10
N ARG A 332 6.77 31.21 3.38
CA ARG A 332 5.51 31.96 3.40
C ARG A 332 4.33 31.11 2.87
N ILE A 333 4.51 30.42 1.74
CA ILE A 333 3.49 29.54 1.15
C ILE A 333 3.07 28.46 2.14
N VAL A 334 4.04 27.75 2.73
CA VAL A 334 3.77 26.69 3.72
C VAL A 334 3.08 27.26 4.96
N THR A 335 3.49 28.44 5.42
CA THR A 335 2.85 29.12 6.55
C THR A 335 1.38 29.40 6.27
N ASP A 336 1.06 29.94 5.08
CA ASP A 336 -0.32 30.27 4.71
C ASP A 336 -1.15 29.01 4.45
N GLN A 337 -0.58 27.96 3.86
CA GLN A 337 -1.23 26.65 3.71
C GLN A 337 -1.59 26.03 5.06
N ARG A 338 -0.71 26.14 6.07
CA ARG A 338 -0.98 25.64 7.42
C ARG A 338 -2.06 26.43 8.13
N LYS A 339 -2.13 27.75 7.94
CA LYS A 339 -3.27 28.55 8.44
C LYS A 339 -4.59 28.09 7.81
N ILE A 340 -4.61 27.80 6.51
CA ILE A 340 -5.80 27.23 5.85
C ILE A 340 -6.22 25.92 6.50
N LEU A 341 -5.26 25.01 6.79
CA LEU A 341 -5.56 23.77 7.50
C LEU A 341 -6.20 24.03 8.87
N GLU A 342 -5.64 24.96 9.64
CA GLU A 342 -6.15 25.31 10.97
C GLU A 342 -7.55 25.91 10.92
N GLU A 343 -7.78 26.85 10.00
CA GLU A 343 -9.08 27.50 9.80
C GLU A 343 -10.17 26.52 9.40
N VAL A 344 -9.88 25.61 8.44
CA VAL A 344 -10.89 24.71 7.89
C VAL A 344 -11.13 23.51 8.79
N THR A 345 -10.08 22.91 9.35
CA THR A 345 -10.23 21.70 10.18
C THR A 345 -10.57 22.00 11.64
N GLY A 346 -10.38 23.24 12.10
CA GLY A 346 -10.58 23.64 13.50
C GLY A 346 -9.57 23.01 14.47
N LYS A 347 -8.48 22.44 13.96
CA LYS A 347 -7.43 21.74 14.73
C LYS A 347 -6.07 22.34 14.38
N PRO A 348 -5.07 22.22 15.28
CA PRO A 348 -3.69 22.58 14.94
C PRO A 348 -3.25 21.87 13.66
N ALA A 349 -2.51 22.56 12.77
CA ALA A 349 -2.09 21.96 11.50
C ALA A 349 -1.32 20.64 11.71
N SER A 350 -0.59 20.49 12.81
CA SER A 350 0.14 19.27 13.18
C SER A 350 -0.72 18.04 13.43
N GLN A 351 -2.04 18.17 13.55
CA GLN A 351 -2.97 17.04 13.64
C GLN A 351 -3.51 16.58 12.27
N THR A 352 -3.24 17.34 11.20
CA THR A 352 -3.55 16.95 9.82
C THR A 352 -2.29 16.39 9.18
N PRO A 353 -2.27 15.11 8.74
CA PRO A 353 -1.11 14.53 8.08
C PRO A 353 -0.70 15.35 6.86
N GLN A 354 0.56 15.75 6.82
CA GLN A 354 1.13 16.54 5.74
C GLN A 354 2.40 15.87 5.21
N LEU A 355 2.67 16.08 3.93
CA LEU A 355 3.95 15.77 3.31
C LEU A 355 4.47 16.98 2.55
N TRP A 356 5.79 17.15 2.53
CA TRP A 356 6.47 18.05 1.62
C TRP A 356 7.60 17.32 0.92
N ALA A 357 7.52 17.24 -0.41
CA ALA A 357 8.52 16.55 -1.22
C ALA A 357 9.74 17.42 -1.51
N LEU A 358 10.92 16.89 -1.24
CA LEU A 358 12.19 17.46 -1.67
C LEU A 358 12.54 16.95 -3.07
N TYR A 359 11.70 17.28 -4.03
CA TYR A 359 11.86 16.81 -5.40
C TYR A 359 12.59 17.83 -6.26
N LYS A 360 13.58 17.36 -7.05
CA LYS A 360 14.42 18.17 -7.94
C LYS A 360 15.04 19.38 -7.23
N GLU A 361 14.69 20.61 -7.62
CA GLU A 361 15.30 21.85 -7.13
C GLU A 361 15.01 22.14 -5.66
N VAL A 362 13.91 21.59 -5.12
CA VAL A 362 13.51 21.82 -3.71
C VAL A 362 14.52 21.18 -2.74
N GLN A 363 15.20 20.11 -3.17
CA GLN A 363 16.28 19.51 -2.39
C GLN A 363 17.43 20.51 -2.18
N ASP A 364 17.82 21.26 -3.21
CA ASP A 364 18.91 22.24 -3.12
C ASP A 364 18.57 23.37 -2.14
N TYR A 365 17.30 23.74 -2.02
CA TYR A 365 16.85 24.75 -1.06
C TYR A 365 16.99 24.24 0.38
N TYR A 366 16.62 22.98 0.62
CA TYR A 366 16.79 22.32 1.92
C TYR A 366 18.28 22.25 2.32
N ASP A 367 19.14 21.90 1.37
CA ASP A 367 20.59 21.87 1.57
C ASP A 367 21.19 23.25 1.90
N LYS A 368 20.63 24.31 1.31
CA LYS A 368 21.03 25.70 1.58
C LYS A 368 20.43 26.31 2.84
N GLY A 369 19.62 25.56 3.60
CA GLY A 369 19.13 26.00 4.91
C GLY A 369 17.62 26.09 5.06
N MET A 370 16.82 25.89 4.01
CA MET A 370 15.36 25.81 4.14
C MET A 370 14.99 24.69 5.12
N ARG A 371 14.00 24.94 6.00
CA ARG A 371 13.55 23.96 6.99
C ARG A 371 12.06 23.68 6.85
N VAL A 372 11.70 22.47 7.25
CA VAL A 372 10.34 21.93 7.19
C VAL A 372 9.81 21.81 8.63
N PRO A 373 8.58 22.24 8.94
CA PRO A 373 7.97 22.04 10.26
C PRO A 373 8.10 20.58 10.71
N ASP A 374 8.41 20.34 11.98
CA ASP A 374 8.87 19.01 12.45
C ASP A 374 7.83 17.89 12.24
N ASP A 375 6.55 18.21 12.33
CA ASP A 375 5.41 17.31 12.15
C ASP A 375 5.12 16.91 10.69
N VAL A 376 5.66 17.67 9.73
CA VAL A 376 5.48 17.40 8.30
C VAL A 376 6.42 16.28 7.86
N THR A 377 5.88 15.27 7.18
CA THR A 377 6.68 14.19 6.61
C THR A 377 7.55 14.73 5.50
N LEU A 378 8.87 14.55 5.61
CA LEU A 378 9.79 14.93 4.55
C LEU A 378 9.83 13.80 3.51
N LEU A 379 9.19 14.01 2.36
CA LEU A 379 9.17 13.01 1.30
C LEU A 379 10.44 13.16 0.44
N LEU A 380 11.35 12.22 0.61
CA LEU A 380 12.55 12.08 -0.22
C LEU A 380 12.19 11.39 -1.53
N CYS A 381 13.05 11.49 -2.53
CA CYS A 381 12.80 10.93 -3.84
C CYS A 381 14.05 10.22 -4.37
N ASP A 382 13.80 9.24 -5.23
CA ASP A 382 14.84 8.75 -6.14
C ASP A 382 15.15 9.78 -7.24
N ASP A 383 16.03 9.40 -8.15
CA ASP A 383 16.43 10.18 -9.32
C ASP A 383 15.53 9.96 -10.54
N ASN A 384 14.35 9.38 -10.34
CA ASN A 384 13.43 8.89 -11.36
C ASN A 384 13.94 7.67 -12.14
N TRP A 385 15.02 7.03 -11.70
CA TRP A 385 15.59 5.83 -12.31
C TRP A 385 15.87 4.75 -11.25
N GLY A 386 15.19 4.84 -10.11
CA GLY A 386 15.33 3.90 -9.01
C GLY A 386 16.61 4.05 -8.21
N ASN A 387 17.24 5.24 -8.18
CA ASN A 387 18.38 5.50 -7.31
C ASN A 387 18.03 6.59 -6.29
N VAL A 388 17.99 6.22 -5.01
CA VAL A 388 17.71 7.12 -3.89
C VAL A 388 18.74 8.25 -3.88
N ARG A 389 18.27 9.50 -3.98
CA ARG A 389 19.15 10.67 -4.08
C ARG A 389 19.72 11.12 -2.74
N ARG A 390 18.93 10.95 -1.67
CA ARG A 390 19.23 11.47 -0.35
C ARG A 390 18.58 10.59 0.71
N LEU A 391 19.28 10.44 1.82
CA LEU A 391 18.77 9.87 3.06
C LEU A 391 19.18 10.76 4.25
N PRO A 392 18.40 10.79 5.34
CA PRO A 392 18.87 11.40 6.58
C PRO A 392 20.12 10.66 7.07
N LYS A 393 20.99 11.34 7.81
CA LYS A 393 22.13 10.65 8.43
C LYS A 393 21.61 9.76 9.54
N LEU A 394 22.25 8.62 9.75
CA LEU A 394 21.92 7.71 10.87
C LEU A 394 22.05 8.38 12.25
N THR A 395 22.82 9.47 12.33
CA THR A 395 23.03 10.26 13.55
C THR A 395 22.08 11.45 13.68
N ASP A 396 21.27 11.75 12.66
CA ASP A 396 20.34 12.87 12.73
C ASP A 396 19.26 12.60 13.78
N LYS A 397 18.80 13.65 14.46
CA LYS A 397 17.68 13.52 15.40
C LYS A 397 16.42 13.13 14.64
N PRO A 398 15.66 12.13 15.10
CA PRO A 398 14.38 11.77 14.48
C PRO A 398 13.42 12.97 14.47
N ARG A 399 12.72 13.14 13.37
CA ARG A 399 11.63 14.12 13.22
C ARG A 399 10.30 13.48 13.58
N THR A 400 9.38 14.22 14.19
CA THR A 400 8.04 13.69 14.53
C THR A 400 7.21 13.32 13.29
N GLY A 401 7.35 14.10 12.21
CA GLY A 401 6.77 13.79 10.90
C GLY A 401 7.39 12.57 10.23
N GLY A 402 8.67 12.27 10.54
CA GLY A 402 9.44 11.21 9.90
C GLY A 402 9.80 11.52 8.45
N TYR A 403 10.22 10.49 7.71
CA TYR A 403 10.64 10.58 6.32
C TYR A 403 9.86 9.59 5.45
N GLY A 404 9.63 9.98 4.19
CA GLY A 404 9.09 9.09 3.16
C GLY A 404 10.01 8.95 1.95
N MET A 405 9.70 8.01 1.07
CA MET A 405 10.35 7.79 -0.21
C MET A 405 9.32 7.74 -1.34
N TYR A 406 9.56 8.55 -2.37
CA TYR A 406 8.92 8.45 -3.68
C TYR A 406 9.89 7.78 -4.66
N TYR A 407 9.51 6.63 -5.20
CA TYR A 407 10.33 5.78 -6.07
C TYR A 407 9.69 5.64 -7.47
N HIS A 408 10.44 5.28 -8.49
CA HIS A 408 9.91 5.13 -9.85
C HIS A 408 10.10 3.72 -10.42
N PHE A 409 9.02 3.15 -10.96
CA PHE A 409 9.04 2.01 -11.88
C PHE A 409 8.72 2.39 -13.32
N ASP A 410 8.26 3.62 -13.54
CA ASP A 410 7.94 4.23 -14.83
C ASP A 410 8.32 5.72 -14.78
N TYR A 411 8.69 6.32 -15.91
CA TYR A 411 9.01 7.74 -15.95
C TYR A 411 8.91 8.38 -17.34
N VAL A 412 8.40 9.62 -17.34
CA VAL A 412 8.48 10.57 -18.46
C VAL A 412 9.46 11.70 -18.12
N GLY A 413 10.57 11.74 -18.85
CA GLY A 413 11.59 12.77 -18.68
C GLY A 413 12.96 12.34 -19.20
N GLY A 414 13.99 13.06 -18.76
CA GLY A 414 15.36 12.84 -19.20
C GLY A 414 16.06 11.64 -18.55
N PRO A 415 17.10 11.07 -19.20
CA PRO A 415 17.56 11.36 -20.57
C PRO A 415 16.63 10.86 -21.67
N ARG A 416 15.72 9.92 -21.37
CA ARG A 416 14.65 9.42 -22.24
C ARG A 416 13.59 8.76 -21.38
N ASN A 417 12.33 8.81 -21.80
CA ASN A 417 11.24 8.11 -21.12
C ASN A 417 11.50 6.59 -21.06
N TYR A 418 10.96 5.93 -20.03
CA TYR A 418 10.77 4.48 -20.01
C TYR A 418 9.35 4.18 -19.52
N LYS A 419 8.51 3.75 -20.46
CA LYS A 419 7.04 3.65 -20.27
C LYS A 419 6.47 2.29 -20.60
N TRP A 420 7.22 1.48 -21.37
CA TRP A 420 6.59 0.42 -22.13
C TRP A 420 6.44 -0.88 -21.33
N LEU A 421 7.51 -1.35 -20.73
CA LEU A 421 7.56 -2.64 -20.05
C LEU A 421 8.29 -2.52 -18.70
N ASN A 422 8.14 -3.52 -17.84
CA ASN A 422 8.90 -3.57 -16.60
C ASN A 422 10.41 -3.68 -16.87
N THR A 423 11.17 -2.65 -16.51
CA THR A 423 12.64 -2.59 -16.57
C THR A 423 13.29 -2.68 -15.18
N ASN A 424 12.49 -2.93 -14.14
CA ASN A 424 12.90 -2.86 -12.74
C ASN A 424 13.42 -4.21 -12.25
N ASN A 425 14.70 -4.27 -11.89
CA ASN A 425 15.30 -5.42 -11.25
C ASN A 425 15.01 -5.40 -9.73
N ILE A 426 14.31 -6.42 -9.23
CA ILE A 426 13.91 -6.54 -7.82
C ILE A 426 15.11 -6.46 -6.85
N ALA A 427 16.28 -6.98 -7.23
CA ALA A 427 17.46 -6.87 -6.36
C ALA A 427 17.89 -5.40 -6.15
N ARG A 428 17.74 -4.55 -7.18
CA ARG A 428 18.01 -3.10 -7.08
C ARG A 428 16.94 -2.41 -6.25
N VAL A 429 15.67 -2.75 -6.47
CA VAL A 429 14.55 -2.22 -5.66
C VAL A 429 14.76 -2.57 -4.18
N TRP A 430 15.11 -3.82 -3.87
CA TRP A 430 15.40 -4.24 -2.51
C TRP A 430 16.56 -3.46 -1.92
N GLU A 431 17.70 -3.36 -2.61
CA GLU A 431 18.89 -2.69 -2.07
C GLU A 431 18.63 -1.22 -1.76
N GLN A 432 17.96 -0.49 -2.66
CA GLN A 432 17.63 0.92 -2.47
C GLN A 432 16.59 1.15 -1.37
N MET A 433 15.53 0.34 -1.33
CA MET A 433 14.48 0.48 -0.33
C MET A 433 14.90 -0.05 1.04
N HIS A 434 15.78 -1.05 1.11
CA HIS A 434 16.42 -1.49 2.34
C HIS A 434 17.31 -0.38 2.90
N LEU A 435 18.14 0.24 2.06
CA LEU A 435 18.96 1.39 2.47
C LEU A 435 18.07 2.53 3.01
N ALA A 436 16.95 2.84 2.36
CA ALA A 436 16.00 3.84 2.86
C ALA A 436 15.43 3.46 4.23
N TYR A 437 15.02 2.20 4.41
CA TYR A 437 14.50 1.71 5.68
C TYR A 437 15.52 1.79 6.82
N GLU A 438 16.76 1.35 6.60
CA GLU A 438 17.85 1.40 7.60
C GLU A 438 18.18 2.85 8.00
N HIS A 439 17.89 3.82 7.14
CA HIS A 439 17.99 5.25 7.44
C HIS A 439 16.72 5.85 8.06
N GLY A 440 15.75 5.04 8.51
CA GLY A 440 14.54 5.52 9.18
C GLY A 440 13.54 6.20 8.25
N VAL A 441 13.60 5.91 6.95
CA VAL A 441 12.61 6.36 5.96
C VAL A 441 11.48 5.35 5.91
N ASP A 442 10.57 5.40 6.89
CA ASP A 442 9.53 4.39 7.11
C ASP A 442 8.10 4.97 7.24
N LYS A 443 7.92 6.28 6.99
CA LYS A 443 6.61 6.92 7.11
C LYS A 443 5.74 6.67 5.89
N ILE A 444 6.24 7.00 4.70
CA ILE A 444 5.50 6.91 3.43
C ILE A 444 6.41 6.27 2.40
N TRP A 445 6.02 5.14 1.82
CA TRP A 445 6.61 4.63 0.58
C TRP A 445 5.55 4.63 -0.51
N ILE A 446 5.83 5.37 -1.58
CA ILE A 446 4.99 5.43 -2.76
C ILE A 446 5.83 5.25 -4.01
N VAL A 447 5.32 4.48 -4.97
CA VAL A 447 6.04 4.21 -6.22
C VAL A 447 5.19 4.61 -7.44
N ASN A 448 5.79 5.33 -8.39
CA ASN A 448 5.20 5.55 -9.71
C ASN A 448 5.17 4.22 -10.46
N VAL A 449 3.98 3.76 -10.83
CA VAL A 449 3.76 2.47 -11.50
C VAL A 449 3.33 2.62 -12.96
N GLY A 450 3.39 3.82 -13.51
CA GLY A 450 2.88 4.13 -14.84
C GLY A 450 1.41 3.75 -14.95
N ASP A 451 1.12 2.94 -15.97
CA ASP A 451 -0.21 2.39 -16.27
C ASP A 451 -0.66 1.23 -15.36
N LEU A 452 0.03 0.98 -14.22
CA LEU A 452 -0.10 -0.20 -13.33
C LEU A 452 0.40 -1.51 -13.97
N LYS A 453 -0.08 -1.85 -15.17
CA LYS A 453 0.40 -2.99 -15.96
C LYS A 453 1.47 -2.51 -16.94
N PRO A 454 2.58 -3.25 -17.17
CA PRO A 454 2.88 -4.61 -16.72
C PRO A 454 3.84 -4.66 -15.49
N MET A 455 3.55 -3.88 -14.44
CA MET A 455 4.40 -3.76 -13.26
C MET A 455 3.97 -4.69 -12.10
N GLU A 456 3.21 -5.76 -12.36
CA GLU A 456 2.59 -6.58 -11.30
C GLU A 456 3.61 -7.20 -10.35
N THR A 457 4.70 -7.72 -10.90
CA THR A 457 5.77 -8.36 -10.12
C THR A 457 6.51 -7.35 -9.21
N PRO A 458 7.07 -6.23 -9.71
CA PRO A 458 7.75 -5.26 -8.86
C PRO A 458 6.80 -4.54 -7.88
N ILE A 459 5.54 -4.28 -8.25
CA ILE A 459 4.53 -3.74 -7.31
C ILE A 459 4.30 -4.72 -6.16
N SER A 460 4.11 -6.00 -6.47
CA SER A 460 3.94 -7.06 -5.46
C SER A 460 5.11 -7.07 -4.49
N PHE A 461 6.34 -6.98 -5.01
CA PHE A 461 7.54 -6.95 -4.18
C PHE A 461 7.60 -5.69 -3.30
N PHE A 462 7.39 -4.50 -3.90
CA PHE A 462 7.48 -3.22 -3.20
C PHE A 462 6.53 -3.15 -2.00
N LEU A 463 5.25 -3.52 -2.20
CA LEU A 463 4.26 -3.48 -1.12
C LEU A 463 4.45 -4.61 -0.10
N ASP A 464 4.85 -5.81 -0.52
CA ASP A 464 5.16 -6.92 0.40
C ASP A 464 6.37 -6.61 1.28
N TYR A 465 7.41 -5.99 0.72
CA TYR A 465 8.58 -5.56 1.46
C TYR A 465 8.30 -4.36 2.38
N ALA A 466 7.50 -3.38 1.93
CA ALA A 466 7.06 -2.26 2.77
C ALA A 466 6.22 -2.72 3.96
N TYR A 467 5.46 -3.81 3.79
CA TYR A 467 4.70 -4.43 4.88
C TYR A 467 5.62 -5.13 5.89
N ASP A 468 6.58 -5.94 5.43
CA ASP A 468 7.53 -6.66 6.29
C ASP A 468 8.96 -6.64 5.73
N THR A 469 9.77 -5.68 6.19
CA THR A 469 11.15 -5.51 5.73
C THR A 469 12.09 -6.61 6.25
N LYS A 470 11.65 -7.46 7.16
CA LYS A 470 12.44 -8.60 7.67
C LYS A 470 12.26 -9.86 6.83
N LYS A 471 11.28 -9.87 5.92
CA LYS A 471 10.93 -11.03 5.09
C LYS A 471 12.00 -11.32 4.03
N TRP A 472 12.55 -10.28 3.43
CA TRP A 472 13.48 -10.37 2.31
C TRP A 472 14.85 -9.78 2.65
N ASN A 473 15.91 -10.51 2.32
CA ASN A 473 17.30 -10.12 2.50
C ASN A 473 18.17 -10.60 1.32
N GLU A 474 19.46 -10.27 1.34
CA GLU A 474 20.42 -10.58 0.29
C GLU A 474 20.53 -12.09 -0.02
N ASN A 475 20.22 -12.95 0.95
CA ASN A 475 20.35 -14.40 0.81
C ASN A 475 19.10 -15.06 0.23
N ASN A 476 17.92 -14.44 0.33
CA ASN A 476 16.65 -15.04 -0.09
C ASN A 476 15.89 -14.25 -1.18
N ILE A 477 16.31 -13.02 -1.51
CA ILE A 477 15.59 -12.17 -2.46
C ILE A 477 15.41 -12.81 -3.84
N ALA A 478 16.37 -13.63 -4.28
CA ALA A 478 16.28 -14.35 -5.54
C ALA A 478 15.11 -15.36 -5.57
N THR A 479 14.70 -15.90 -4.42
CA THR A 479 13.57 -16.85 -4.34
C THR A 479 12.21 -16.17 -4.48
N PHE A 480 12.14 -14.84 -4.38
CA PHE A 480 10.91 -14.07 -4.57
C PHE A 480 10.24 -14.41 -5.90
N PHE A 481 11.00 -14.43 -7.01
CA PHE A 481 10.43 -14.71 -8.33
C PHE A 481 9.80 -16.10 -8.42
N THR A 482 10.45 -17.11 -7.84
CA THR A 482 9.90 -18.48 -7.78
C THR A 482 8.67 -18.55 -6.88
N GLN A 483 8.67 -17.86 -5.73
CA GLN A 483 7.51 -17.80 -4.85
C GLN A 483 6.32 -17.11 -5.55
N TRP A 484 6.54 -15.93 -6.13
CA TRP A 484 5.52 -15.17 -6.83
C TRP A 484 4.95 -15.97 -8.02
N ALA A 485 5.81 -16.62 -8.82
CA ALA A 485 5.37 -17.49 -9.90
C ALA A 485 4.57 -18.70 -9.39
N GLY A 486 4.95 -19.28 -8.25
CA GLY A 486 4.21 -20.36 -7.60
C GLY A 486 2.82 -19.93 -7.13
N GLU A 487 2.69 -18.70 -6.63
CA GLU A 487 1.41 -18.09 -6.26
C GLU A 487 0.49 -17.87 -7.47
N GLN A 488 1.04 -17.49 -8.63
CA GLN A 488 0.24 -17.20 -9.83
C GLN A 488 -0.09 -18.46 -10.65
N PHE A 489 0.89 -19.33 -10.88
CA PHE A 489 0.80 -20.43 -11.84
C PHE A 489 0.78 -21.82 -11.16
N GLY A 490 1.09 -21.89 -9.87
CA GLY A 490 1.32 -23.13 -9.14
C GLY A 490 2.77 -23.59 -9.16
N THR A 491 3.07 -24.59 -8.33
CA THR A 491 4.44 -25.01 -8.02
C THR A 491 5.15 -25.80 -9.13
N ALA A 492 4.40 -26.44 -10.05
CA ALA A 492 4.95 -27.34 -11.06
C ALA A 492 6.03 -26.68 -11.95
N TYR A 493 5.79 -25.45 -12.40
CA TYR A 493 6.71 -24.69 -13.25
C TYR A 493 7.23 -23.40 -12.60
N ALA A 494 6.97 -23.21 -11.30
CA ALA A 494 7.30 -21.98 -10.57
C ALA A 494 8.77 -21.59 -10.68
N LYS A 495 9.69 -22.57 -10.61
CA LYS A 495 11.13 -22.32 -10.74
C LYS A 495 11.48 -21.77 -12.13
N GLY A 496 11.04 -22.44 -13.19
CA GLY A 496 11.33 -22.02 -14.58
C GLY A 496 10.71 -20.68 -14.92
N ILE A 497 9.44 -20.45 -14.56
CA ILE A 497 8.77 -19.16 -14.78
C ILE A 497 9.46 -18.06 -13.97
N GLY A 498 9.79 -18.32 -12.70
CA GLY A 498 10.52 -17.37 -11.86
C GLY A 498 11.90 -17.03 -12.43
N GLU A 499 12.61 -17.99 -13.01
CA GLU A 499 13.89 -17.76 -13.69
C GLU A 499 13.73 -16.87 -14.93
N VAL A 500 12.67 -17.06 -15.73
CA VAL A 500 12.35 -16.18 -16.88
C VAL A 500 12.08 -14.76 -16.41
N LEU A 501 11.21 -14.57 -15.41
CA LEU A 501 10.90 -13.24 -14.85
C LEU A 501 12.17 -12.55 -14.32
N ARG A 502 13.01 -13.29 -13.59
CA ARG A 502 14.27 -12.77 -13.05
C ARG A 502 15.22 -12.35 -14.17
N LYS A 503 15.48 -13.22 -15.16
CA LYS A 503 16.40 -12.93 -16.27
C LYS A 503 15.90 -11.76 -17.12
N TYR A 504 14.61 -11.74 -17.45
CA TYR A 504 13.98 -10.64 -18.17
C TYR A 504 14.19 -9.31 -17.43
N SER A 505 13.86 -9.25 -16.13
CA SER A 505 14.04 -8.02 -15.34
C SER A 505 15.51 -7.56 -15.28
N GLN A 506 16.45 -8.51 -15.23
CA GLN A 506 17.87 -8.22 -15.26
C GLN A 506 18.32 -7.67 -16.62
N TYR A 507 17.83 -8.23 -17.72
CA TYR A 507 18.22 -7.81 -19.07
C TYR A 507 17.64 -6.45 -19.41
N SER A 508 16.35 -6.24 -19.15
CA SER A 508 15.67 -4.96 -19.37
C SER A 508 16.21 -3.82 -18.49
N ALA A 509 16.83 -4.14 -17.36
CA ALA A 509 17.51 -3.16 -16.50
C ALA A 509 18.89 -2.72 -17.02
N ARG A 510 19.54 -3.47 -17.92
CA ARG A 510 20.84 -3.08 -18.51
C ARG A 510 20.69 -1.82 -19.36
N ARG A 511 19.63 -1.80 -20.16
CA ARG A 511 19.23 -0.70 -21.02
C ARG A 511 17.73 -0.81 -21.24
N THR A 512 16.98 0.26 -21.00
CA THR A 512 15.53 0.25 -21.25
C THR A 512 15.26 0.03 -22.73
N PRO A 513 14.12 -0.61 -23.08
CA PRO A 513 13.74 -0.82 -24.48
C PRO A 513 13.79 0.46 -25.32
N GLU A 514 13.40 1.59 -24.74
CA GLU A 514 13.38 2.90 -25.40
C GLU A 514 14.78 3.47 -25.66
N MET A 515 15.78 3.09 -24.86
CA MET A 515 17.17 3.53 -24.99
C MET A 515 18.09 2.52 -25.70
N LEU A 516 17.58 1.33 -25.99
CA LEU A 516 18.28 0.29 -26.75
C LEU A 516 18.36 0.69 -28.22
N ASP A 517 19.54 0.56 -28.82
CA ASP A 517 19.77 0.80 -30.24
C ASP A 517 20.84 -0.16 -30.81
N ALA A 518 21.13 -0.01 -32.11
CA ALA A 518 22.08 -0.85 -32.85
C ALA A 518 23.54 -0.75 -32.35
N ASN A 519 23.87 0.25 -31.52
CA ASN A 519 25.22 0.47 -31.00
C ASN A 519 25.35 0.12 -29.50
N THR A 520 24.27 -0.37 -28.88
CA THR A 520 24.27 -0.64 -27.43
C THR A 520 25.18 -1.79 -27.04
N TYR A 521 25.20 -2.87 -27.83
CA TYR A 521 26.04 -4.05 -27.59
C TYR A 521 27.07 -4.18 -28.72
N SER A 522 28.31 -4.53 -28.37
CA SER A 522 29.41 -4.61 -29.32
C SER A 522 29.30 -5.81 -30.24
N LEU A 523 29.27 -5.56 -31.56
CA LEU A 523 29.43 -6.59 -32.59
C LEU A 523 30.90 -7.05 -32.76
N ALA A 524 31.85 -6.24 -32.30
CA ALA A 524 33.28 -6.46 -32.57
C ALA A 524 34.06 -7.05 -31.39
N ASN A 525 33.57 -6.86 -30.16
CA ASN A 525 34.31 -7.21 -28.95
C ASN A 525 33.57 -8.26 -28.14
N TYR A 526 34.33 -9.25 -27.65
CA TYR A 526 33.93 -10.20 -26.60
C TYR A 526 32.67 -11.04 -26.88
N ASN A 527 32.21 -11.12 -28.12
CA ASN A 527 30.92 -11.73 -28.49
C ASN A 527 29.78 -11.15 -27.63
N GLU A 528 29.77 -9.84 -27.40
CA GLU A 528 28.78 -9.20 -26.51
C GLU A 528 27.36 -9.24 -27.10
N PHE A 529 27.25 -9.13 -28.43
CA PHE A 529 25.96 -9.18 -29.12
C PHE A 529 25.42 -10.61 -29.35
N ASP A 530 26.31 -11.59 -29.56
CA ASP A 530 25.96 -13.01 -29.81
C ASP A 530 25.50 -13.71 -28.52
#